data_AF-A0AA89AK96-F1
#
_entry.id   AF-A0AA89AK96-F1
#
_cell.length_a   1.000
_cell.length_b   1.000
_cell.length_c   1.000
_cell.angle_alpha   90.00
_cell.angle_beta   90.00
_cell.angle_gamma   90.00
#
_symmetry.space_group_name_H-M   'P 1'
#
loop_
_entity.id
_entity.type
_entity.pdbx_description
1 polymer ?
#
loop_
_entity_poly.entity_id
_entity_poly.type
_entity_poly.pdbx_seq_one_letter_code
_entity_poly.pdbx_strand_id
1 'polypeptide(L)'
;MRGSDVDASIYRLARMFASEDVGLADPLAMAQAVACYQACHVIGMPECNVNLAQCVAYLALAPKSVCVYRAIGAAQKVVRESAGQNEGVPLHLRNAPTKLMKELEYGKGYIYPPDYPCSSSQTYLPQSLSGYKFLNWPDGSATDR
;
A
#
# COMPACT_ATOMS: atom_id res chain seq x y z
N MET A 1 -13.41 -14.73 -29.99
CA MET A 1 -12.88 -14.28 -28.68
C MET A 1 -13.45 -15.21 -27.62
N ARG A 2 -12.62 -16.00 -26.95
CA ARG A 2 -13.07 -16.98 -25.94
C ARG A 2 -13.28 -16.24 -24.61
N GLY A 3 -14.33 -16.61 -23.86
CA GLY A 3 -14.79 -15.90 -22.65
C GLY A 3 -13.73 -15.68 -21.57
N SER A 4 -12.63 -16.41 -21.57
CA SER A 4 -11.55 -16.30 -20.58
C SER A 4 -10.78 -14.96 -20.54
N ASP A 5 -10.72 -14.20 -21.65
CA ASP A 5 -9.91 -12.98 -21.73
C ASP A 5 -10.65 -11.72 -21.25
N VAL A 6 -11.97 -11.67 -21.42
CA VAL A 6 -12.81 -10.55 -20.94
C VAL A 6 -12.95 -10.63 -19.43
N ASP A 7 -13.12 -11.84 -18.92
CA ASP A 7 -13.18 -12.17 -17.50
C ASP A 7 -11.94 -11.62 -16.77
N ALA A 8 -10.73 -12.05 -17.19
CA ALA A 8 -9.47 -11.60 -16.60
C ALA A 8 -9.29 -10.07 -16.59
N SER A 9 -9.89 -9.36 -17.55
CA SER A 9 -9.78 -7.91 -17.69
C SER A 9 -10.66 -7.16 -16.68
N ILE A 10 -11.88 -7.63 -16.42
CA ILE A 10 -12.79 -6.96 -15.49
C ILE A 10 -12.31 -7.12 -14.03
N TYR A 11 -11.75 -8.27 -13.67
CA TYR A 11 -11.21 -8.47 -12.32
C TYR A 11 -9.95 -7.62 -12.05
N ARG A 12 -9.09 -7.47 -13.07
CA ARG A 12 -7.92 -6.59 -12.99
C ARG A 12 -8.35 -5.15 -12.74
N LEU A 13 -9.38 -4.69 -13.43
CA LEU A 13 -9.96 -3.37 -13.23
C LEU A 13 -10.54 -3.21 -11.82
N ALA A 14 -11.35 -4.16 -11.33
CA ALA A 14 -11.93 -4.09 -9.98
C ALA A 14 -10.86 -4.01 -8.88
N ARG A 15 -9.75 -4.75 -9.03
CA ARG A 15 -8.61 -4.68 -8.09
C ARG A 15 -7.88 -3.34 -8.16
N MET A 16 -7.71 -2.79 -9.37
CA MET A 16 -7.13 -1.45 -9.54
C MET A 16 -8.02 -0.41 -8.85
N PHE A 17 -9.33 -0.39 -9.13
CA PHE A 17 -10.30 0.51 -8.49
C PHE A 17 -10.29 0.40 -6.95
N ALA A 18 -10.23 -0.82 -6.40
CA ALA A 18 -10.16 -1.03 -4.96
C ALA A 18 -8.90 -0.39 -4.33
N SER A 19 -7.76 -0.42 -5.02
CA SER A 19 -6.50 0.14 -4.51
C SER A 19 -6.26 1.61 -4.87
N GLU A 20 -6.74 2.05 -6.03
CA GLU A 20 -6.47 3.35 -6.64
C GLU A 20 -7.51 4.38 -6.22
N ASP A 21 -8.79 4.00 -6.28
CA ASP A 21 -9.92 4.92 -6.10
C ASP A 21 -10.61 4.77 -4.75
N VAL A 22 -10.50 3.62 -4.08
CA VAL A 22 -11.03 3.39 -2.73
C VAL A 22 -9.92 3.45 -1.68
N GLY A 23 -8.87 2.65 -1.86
CA GLY A 23 -7.64 2.70 -1.07
C GLY A 23 -7.91 2.52 0.44
N LEU A 24 -7.34 3.41 1.25
CA LEU A 24 -7.50 3.38 2.71
C LEU A 24 -8.87 3.86 3.20
N ALA A 25 -9.72 4.44 2.33
CA ALA A 25 -11.05 4.91 2.75
C ALA A 25 -11.97 3.74 3.11
N ASP A 26 -11.79 2.60 2.45
CA ASP A 26 -12.39 1.34 2.86
C ASP A 26 -11.39 0.19 2.62
N PRO A 27 -10.64 -0.22 3.66
CA PRO A 27 -9.66 -1.29 3.56
C PRO A 27 -10.24 -2.66 3.17
N LEU A 28 -11.55 -2.88 3.33
CA LEU A 28 -12.19 -4.14 2.97
C LEU A 28 -12.44 -4.27 1.47
N ALA A 29 -12.40 -3.18 0.71
CA ALA A 29 -12.63 -3.18 -0.74
C ALA A 29 -11.69 -4.13 -1.49
N MET A 30 -10.41 -4.20 -1.09
CA MET A 30 -9.45 -5.13 -1.67
C MET A 30 -9.82 -6.59 -1.39
N ALA A 31 -10.25 -6.90 -0.17
CA ALA A 31 -10.67 -8.26 0.21
C ALA A 31 -11.93 -8.68 -0.56
N GLN A 32 -12.90 -7.78 -0.71
CA GLN A 32 -14.11 -8.02 -1.51
C GLN A 32 -13.77 -8.30 -2.98
N ALA A 33 -12.88 -7.52 -3.58
CA ALA A 33 -12.43 -7.74 -4.96
C ALA A 33 -11.72 -9.10 -5.14
N VAL A 34 -10.91 -9.52 -4.16
CA VAL A 34 -10.24 -10.83 -4.17
C VAL A 34 -11.25 -11.97 -4.00
N ALA A 35 -12.21 -11.85 -3.09
CA ALA A 35 -13.26 -12.85 -2.90
C ALA A 35 -14.13 -13.00 -4.14
N CYS A 36 -14.49 -11.89 -4.79
CA CYS A 36 -15.19 -11.92 -6.08
C CYS A 36 -14.37 -12.65 -7.15
N TYR A 37 -13.07 -12.35 -7.25
CA TYR A 37 -12.19 -13.04 -8.19
C TYR A 37 -12.16 -14.56 -7.96
N GLN A 38 -12.04 -14.98 -6.70
CA GLN A 38 -12.05 -16.40 -6.34
C GLN A 38 -13.38 -17.06 -6.69
N ALA A 39 -14.51 -16.41 -6.39
CA ALA A 39 -15.83 -16.90 -6.76
C ALA A 39 -15.97 -17.04 -8.28
N CYS A 40 -15.55 -16.05 -9.06
CA CYS A 40 -15.57 -16.10 -10.51
C CYS A 40 -14.67 -17.20 -11.08
N HIS A 41 -13.49 -17.42 -10.49
CA HIS A 41 -12.57 -18.46 -10.93
C HIS A 41 -13.11 -19.88 -10.68
N VAL A 42 -13.79 -20.09 -9.55
CA VAL A 42 -14.34 -21.40 -9.18
C VAL A 42 -15.66 -21.69 -9.90
N ILE A 43 -16.55 -20.70 -10.00
CA ILE A 43 -17.90 -20.87 -10.56
C ILE A 43 -17.87 -20.79 -12.09
N GLY A 44 -17.08 -19.88 -12.65
CA GLY A 44 -17.10 -19.58 -14.08
C GLY A 44 -18.30 -18.75 -14.51
N MET A 45 -18.25 -18.31 -15.77
CA MET A 45 -19.32 -17.54 -16.41
C MET A 45 -20.23 -18.48 -17.23
N PRO A 46 -21.55 -18.19 -17.30
CA PRO A 46 -22.23 -16.96 -16.87
C PRO A 46 -22.69 -16.91 -15.39
N GLU A 47 -22.57 -18.00 -14.64
CA GLU A 47 -23.18 -18.13 -13.31
C GLU A 47 -22.57 -17.16 -12.28
N CYS A 48 -21.32 -16.74 -12.45
CA CYS A 48 -20.70 -15.78 -11.54
C CYS A 48 -21.08 -14.31 -11.79
N ASN A 49 -21.94 -14.00 -12.78
CA ASN A 49 -22.34 -12.62 -13.12
C ASN A 49 -22.83 -11.79 -11.93
N VAL A 50 -23.58 -12.41 -11.02
CA VAL A 50 -24.14 -11.71 -9.85
C VAL A 50 -23.04 -11.30 -8.86
N ASN A 51 -22.04 -12.15 -8.65
CA ASN A 51 -20.89 -11.84 -7.79
C ASN A 51 -20.10 -10.65 -8.35
N LEU A 52 -19.92 -10.61 -9.67
CA LEU A 52 -19.24 -9.51 -10.34
C LEU A 52 -20.02 -8.20 -10.22
N ALA A 53 -21.34 -8.25 -10.46
CA ALA A 53 -22.21 -7.09 -10.31
C ALA A 53 -22.20 -6.53 -8.87
N GLN A 54 -22.23 -7.42 -7.87
CA GLN A 54 -22.12 -7.04 -6.46
C GLN A 54 -20.79 -6.34 -6.16
N CYS A 55 -19.66 -6.90 -6.64
CA CYS A 55 -18.35 -6.30 -6.41
C CYS A 55 -18.23 -4.90 -7.06
N VAL A 56 -18.72 -4.75 -8.29
CA VAL A 56 -18.70 -3.45 -8.98
C VAL A 56 -19.58 -2.43 -8.26
N ALA A 57 -20.80 -2.82 -7.86
CA ALA A 57 -21.69 -1.94 -7.11
C ALA A 57 -21.09 -1.51 -5.76
N TYR A 58 -20.45 -2.45 -5.04
CA TYR A 58 -19.73 -2.17 -3.81
C TYR A 58 -18.65 -1.11 -4.02
N LEU A 59 -17.76 -1.32 -4.99
CA LEU A 59 -16.67 -0.38 -5.29
C LEU A 59 -17.20 0.98 -5.75
N ALA A 60 -18.31 1.01 -6.50
CA ALA A 60 -18.95 2.25 -6.93
C ALA A 60 -19.49 3.06 -5.75
N LEU A 61 -20.07 2.41 -4.76
CA LEU A 61 -20.67 3.04 -3.57
C LEU A 61 -19.69 3.31 -2.42
N ALA A 62 -18.54 2.63 -2.40
CA ALA A 62 -17.52 2.80 -1.37
C ALA A 62 -16.99 4.25 -1.29
N PRO A 63 -16.55 4.73 -0.11
CA PRO A 63 -15.88 6.02 0.00
C PRO A 63 -14.60 6.02 -0.84
N LYS A 64 -14.31 7.16 -1.50
CA LYS A 64 -13.21 7.25 -2.46
C LYS A 64 -11.99 7.93 -1.85
N SER A 65 -10.81 7.35 -2.06
CA SER A 65 -9.54 7.98 -1.71
C SER A 65 -8.41 7.53 -2.63
N VAL A 66 -7.80 8.53 -3.27
CA VAL A 66 -6.60 8.38 -4.12
C VAL A 66 -5.30 8.70 -3.35
N CYS A 67 -5.35 8.84 -2.02
CA CYS A 67 -4.19 9.27 -1.22
C CYS A 67 -3.01 8.30 -1.32
N VAL A 68 -3.28 6.99 -1.25
CA VAL A 68 -2.23 5.96 -1.36
C VAL A 68 -1.64 5.94 -2.77
N TYR A 69 -2.49 6.00 -3.79
CA TYR A 69 -2.07 6.06 -5.19
C TYR A 69 -1.14 7.25 -5.48
N ARG A 70 -1.52 8.44 -5.00
CA ARG A 70 -0.68 9.65 -5.11
C ARG A 70 0.61 9.53 -4.30
N ALA A 71 0.55 8.95 -3.10
CA ALA A 71 1.72 8.78 -2.24
C ALA A 71 2.79 7.90 -2.88
N ILE A 72 2.41 6.74 -3.45
CA ILE A 72 3.36 5.86 -4.12
C ILE A 72 3.93 6.51 -5.40
N GLY A 73 3.10 7.22 -6.17
CA GLY A 73 3.56 7.95 -7.34
C GLY A 73 4.58 9.04 -7.00
N ALA A 74 4.33 9.79 -5.92
CA ALA A 74 5.25 10.82 -5.43
C ALA A 74 6.57 10.22 -4.91
N ALA A 75 6.51 9.14 -4.13
CA ALA A 75 7.69 8.45 -3.64
C ALA A 75 8.56 7.91 -4.79
N GLN A 76 7.94 7.25 -5.77
CA GLN A 76 8.64 6.75 -6.95
C GLN A 76 9.25 7.88 -7.80
N LYS A 77 8.54 9.02 -7.92
CA LYS A 77 9.06 10.20 -8.63
C LYS A 77 10.33 10.72 -7.97
N VAL A 78 10.32 10.88 -6.64
CA VAL A 78 11.49 11.34 -5.88
C VAL A 78 12.70 10.41 -6.02
N VAL A 79 12.46 9.09 -6.03
CA VAL A 79 13.53 8.10 -6.26
C VAL A 79 14.10 8.22 -7.68
N ARG A 80 13.24 8.34 -8.71
CA ARG A 80 13.68 8.49 -10.12
C ARG A 80 14.44 9.79 -10.36
N GLU A 81 13.99 10.89 -9.76
CA GLU A 81 14.55 12.24 -9.96
C GLU A 81 15.81 12.49 -9.14
N SER A 82 16.39 11.45 -8.52
CA SER A 82 17.70 11.49 -7.86
C SER A 82 17.81 12.39 -6.62
N ALA A 83 16.68 12.92 -6.11
CA ALA A 83 16.63 13.60 -4.83
C ALA A 83 17.00 12.67 -3.65
N GLY A 84 16.87 11.34 -3.83
CA GLY A 84 17.49 10.33 -2.98
C GLY A 84 18.65 9.65 -3.71
N GLN A 85 19.86 10.19 -3.61
CA GLN A 85 21.09 9.76 -4.29
C GLN A 85 21.51 8.30 -3.95
N ASN A 86 20.73 7.27 -4.32
CA ASN A 86 21.00 5.86 -4.01
C ASN A 86 21.51 5.61 -2.58
N GLU A 87 21.10 6.48 -1.65
CA GLU A 87 21.60 6.44 -0.29
C GLU A 87 21.12 5.14 0.33
N GLY A 88 22.06 4.35 0.86
CA GLY A 88 21.72 3.07 1.46
C GLY A 88 20.76 3.26 2.64
N VAL A 89 20.06 2.18 3.00
CA VAL A 89 19.21 2.15 4.19
C VAL A 89 19.98 2.71 5.42
N PRO A 90 19.39 3.58 6.26
CA PRO A 90 20.03 4.08 7.47
C PRO A 90 20.63 2.95 8.33
N LEU A 91 21.82 3.16 8.91
CA LEU A 91 22.58 2.11 9.61
C LEU A 91 21.78 1.43 10.73
N HIS A 92 21.01 2.20 11.50
CA HIS A 92 20.18 1.69 12.59
C HIS A 92 19.00 0.83 12.12
N LEU A 93 18.62 0.89 10.84
CA LEU A 93 17.58 0.03 10.26
C LEU A 93 18.15 -1.19 9.52
N ARG A 94 19.47 -1.26 9.32
CA ARG A 94 20.10 -2.38 8.63
C ARG A 94 20.07 -3.63 9.50
N ASN A 95 19.85 -4.77 8.87
CA ASN A 95 20.01 -6.06 9.52
C ASN A 95 21.51 -6.32 9.82
N ALA A 96 21.80 -6.89 10.99
CA ALA A 96 23.16 -7.20 11.44
C ALA A 96 23.33 -8.67 11.87
N PRO A 97 23.14 -9.63 10.96
CA PRO A 97 23.18 -11.07 11.29
C PRO A 97 24.60 -11.60 11.52
N THR A 98 25.64 -10.96 10.95
CA THR A 98 27.03 -11.42 11.07
C THR A 98 27.81 -10.62 12.12
N LYS A 99 28.90 -11.19 12.65
CA LYS A 99 29.78 -10.49 13.60
C LYS A 99 30.40 -9.22 12.99
N LEU A 100 30.90 -9.32 11.76
CA LEU A 100 31.44 -8.18 11.01
C LEU A 100 30.41 -7.04 10.86
N MET A 101 29.14 -7.35 10.60
CA MET A 101 28.10 -6.32 10.49
C MET A 101 27.80 -5.62 11.81
N LYS A 102 27.89 -6.33 12.95
CA LYS A 102 27.75 -5.73 14.28
C LYS A 102 28.95 -4.84 14.64
N GLU A 103 30.14 -5.24 14.23
CA GLU A 103 31.37 -4.44 14.37
C GLU A 103 31.32 -3.17 13.52
N LEU A 104 30.68 -3.23 12.34
CA LEU A 104 30.36 -2.07 11.50
C LEU A 104 29.12 -1.28 11.98
N GLU A 105 28.65 -1.57 13.21
CA GLU A 105 27.56 -0.89 13.89
C GLU A 105 26.19 -0.98 13.17
N TYR A 106 25.97 -1.99 12.33
CA TYR A 106 24.68 -2.19 11.69
C TYR A 106 23.62 -2.51 12.75
N GLY A 107 22.45 -1.90 12.64
CA GLY A 107 21.34 -2.06 13.59
C GLY A 107 21.60 -1.43 14.97
N LYS A 108 22.78 -0.81 15.19
CA LYS A 108 23.08 -0.13 16.45
C LYS A 108 22.20 1.10 16.61
N GLY A 109 21.59 1.26 17.77
CA GLY A 109 20.69 2.39 18.06
C GLY A 109 19.28 2.26 17.49
N TYR A 110 18.88 1.09 16.97
CA TYR A 110 17.49 0.83 16.62
C TYR A 110 16.60 0.89 17.86
N ILE A 111 15.59 1.76 17.82
CA ILE A 111 14.52 1.82 18.81
C ILE A 111 13.43 0.87 18.36
N TYR A 112 13.13 -0.12 19.19
CA TYR A 112 12.03 -1.05 18.97
C TYR A 112 10.71 -0.41 19.42
N PRO A 113 9.82 0.01 18.50
CA PRO A 113 8.65 0.82 18.86
C PRO A 113 7.71 0.20 19.90
N PRO A 114 7.47 -1.13 19.94
CA PRO A 114 6.62 -1.74 20.96
C PRO A 114 7.12 -1.53 22.41
N ASP A 115 8.43 -1.42 22.62
CA ASP A 115 9.01 -1.18 23.95
C ASP A 115 9.07 0.32 24.29
N TYR A 116 8.91 1.20 23.31
CA TYR A 116 9.04 2.66 23.43
C TYR A 116 7.86 3.40 22.77
N PRO A 117 6.64 3.30 23.34
CA PRO A 117 5.41 3.80 22.71
C PRO A 117 5.34 5.33 22.53
N CYS A 118 6.22 6.11 23.20
CA CYS A 118 6.15 7.58 23.23
C CYS A 118 7.31 8.32 22.55
N SER A 119 8.26 7.65 21.90
CA SER A 119 9.45 8.34 21.35
C SER A 119 9.81 7.88 19.94
N SER A 120 9.08 8.34 18.93
CA SER A 120 9.55 8.23 17.55
C SER A 120 10.43 9.43 17.16
N SER A 121 11.51 9.67 17.92
CA SER A 121 12.61 10.54 17.45
C SER A 121 13.49 9.81 16.41
N GLN A 122 13.23 8.54 16.16
CA GLN A 122 13.91 7.75 15.13
C GLN A 122 13.44 8.14 13.73
N THR A 123 14.38 8.51 12.88
CA THR A 123 14.14 8.73 11.44
C THR A 123 14.13 7.41 10.69
N TYR A 124 13.16 7.23 9.78
CA TYR A 124 13.08 6.03 8.93
C TYR A 124 13.55 6.27 7.49
N LEU A 125 13.41 7.50 7.02
CA LEU A 125 13.90 7.92 5.72
C LEU A 125 15.42 8.23 5.79
N PRO A 126 16.17 8.04 4.69
CA PRO A 126 17.52 8.55 4.56
C PRO A 126 17.58 10.06 4.79
N GLN A 127 18.77 10.58 5.13
CA GLN A 127 18.93 12.01 5.43
C GLN A 127 18.57 12.90 4.24
N SER A 128 18.88 12.45 3.02
CA SER A 128 18.47 13.10 1.77
C SER A 128 16.95 13.26 1.61
N LEU A 129 16.17 12.37 2.23
CA LEU A 129 14.71 12.36 2.20
C LEU A 129 14.08 12.82 3.53
N SER A 130 14.86 13.48 4.39
CA SER A 130 14.34 14.05 5.63
C SER A 130 13.27 15.10 5.34
N GLY A 131 12.15 15.04 6.07
CA GLY A 131 11.02 15.97 5.91
C GLY A 131 10.04 15.62 4.78
N TYR A 132 10.31 14.61 3.95
CA TYR A 132 9.35 14.16 2.95
C TYR A 132 8.14 13.48 3.62
N LYS A 133 6.94 13.99 3.33
CA LYS A 133 5.67 13.35 3.69
C LYS A 133 4.90 13.00 2.42
N PHE A 134 4.96 11.72 2.02
CA PHE A 134 4.29 11.24 0.79
C PHE A 134 2.81 10.95 1.00
N LEU A 135 2.46 10.34 2.14
CA LEU A 135 1.09 10.01 2.48
C LEU A 135 0.47 11.19 3.25
N ASN A 136 -0.49 11.86 2.62
CA ASN A 136 -1.36 12.81 3.29
C ASN A 136 -2.68 12.12 3.62
N TRP A 137 -2.73 11.50 4.80
CA TRP A 137 -3.93 10.88 5.35
C TRP A 137 -4.49 11.78 6.45
N PRO A 138 -5.79 12.07 6.50
CA PRO A 138 -6.36 12.80 7.61
C PRO A 138 -6.14 11.99 8.89
N ASP A 139 -5.41 12.57 9.84
CA ASP A 139 -5.37 12.04 11.20
C ASP A 139 -6.83 12.02 11.69
N GLY A 140 -7.28 10.92 12.30
CA GLY A 140 -8.69 10.67 12.64
C GLY A 140 -9.34 11.65 13.65
N SER A 141 -8.84 12.87 13.77
CA SER A 141 -9.44 13.99 14.50
C SER A 141 -10.46 14.80 13.68
N ALA A 142 -10.80 14.37 12.46
CA ALA A 142 -11.92 14.92 11.70
C ALA A 142 -13.14 13.99 11.76
N THR A 143 -13.68 13.76 12.96
CA THR A 143 -15.14 13.63 13.10
C THR A 143 -15.74 15.01 12.88
N ASP A 144 -15.97 15.37 11.61
CA ASP A 144 -16.99 16.37 11.27
C ASP A 144 -17.86 15.83 10.13
N ARG A 145 -19.09 15.50 10.53
CA ARG A 145 -20.35 15.29 9.77
C ARG A 145 -20.71 13.88 9.32
#